data_AF-A0A2T4WBY0-F1
#
_entry.id   AF-A0A2T4WBY0-F1
#
_cell.length_a   1.000
_cell.length_b   1.000
_cell.length_c   1.000
_cell.angle_alpha   90.00
_cell.angle_beta   90.00
_cell.angle_gamma   90.00
#
_symmetry.space_group_name_H-M   'P 1'
#
loop_
_entity.id
_entity.type
_entity.pdbx_description
1 polymer ?
#
loop_
_entity_poly.entity_id
_entity_poly.type
_entity_poly.pdbx_seq_one_letter_code
_entity_poly.pdbx_strand_id
1 'polypeptide(L)'
;MTPFQKEITQGLPEHLPAKRSVPGDVNRAPKRKDILSAKEKKLALENALRYFPAEWHEALATEFLEELKEFGRIYMYRFKPSYDMHARPIEDYPCKTPGAAAIMLMIQNNLDPAVAQHPEELITYGGNGAVFQNWAQYLLTMKYLSEMTEEQTLHMYSGHPMGLFPSSKEAPRVVVTNGMMIPNYSQPDDWEKFNALGVTQYGQMTAGSYMYIGPQGIVHGTTITVLNAARMKSSGGPEGKLFVTAGLGGMSGAQPKAG
;
A
#
# COMPACT_ATOMS: atom_id res chain seq x y z
N MET A 1 26.86 -4.83 5.36
CA MET A 1 25.40 -4.59 5.31
C MET A 1 24.88 -4.45 6.73
N THR A 2 24.16 -3.36 7.00
CA THR A 2 23.46 -3.11 8.28
C THR A 2 22.32 -4.12 8.50
N PRO A 3 21.76 -4.26 9.72
CA PRO A 3 20.59 -5.11 9.95
C PRO A 3 19.42 -4.78 9.02
N PHE A 4 19.10 -3.48 8.88
CA PHE A 4 18.11 -2.99 7.92
C PHE A 4 18.38 -3.48 6.49
N GLN A 5 19.62 -3.31 6.02
CA GLN A 5 19.99 -3.72 4.67
C GLN A 5 19.83 -5.23 4.46
N LYS A 6 20.16 -6.05 5.47
CA LYS A 6 19.97 -7.51 5.41
C LYS A 6 18.50 -7.88 5.28
N GLU A 7 17.63 -7.32 6.13
CA GLU A 7 16.19 -7.57 6.09
C GLU A 7 15.56 -7.16 4.74
N ILE A 8 15.96 -6.02 4.17
CA ILE A 8 15.48 -5.58 2.85
C ILE A 8 15.86 -6.57 1.74
N THR A 9 17.12 -7.03 1.71
CA THR A 9 17.61 -7.93 0.65
C THR A 9 17.11 -9.37 0.78
N GLN A 10 16.69 -9.79 1.97
CA GLN A 10 16.26 -11.16 2.22
C GLN A 10 14.94 -11.50 1.51
N GLY A 11 13.99 -10.56 1.50
CA GLY A 11 12.62 -10.85 1.08
C GLY A 11 11.91 -11.73 2.10
N LEU A 12 11.38 -12.87 1.68
CA LEU A 12 10.76 -13.82 2.61
C LEU A 12 11.85 -14.53 3.44
N PRO A 13 11.63 -14.74 4.75
CA PRO A 13 12.63 -15.40 5.59
C PRO A 13 12.85 -16.85 5.16
N GLU A 14 14.02 -17.42 5.50
CA GLU A 14 14.35 -18.83 5.21
C GLU A 14 13.67 -19.82 6.16
N HIS A 15 13.28 -19.33 7.34
CA HIS A 15 12.61 -20.09 8.39
C HIS A 15 11.33 -19.39 8.80
N LEU A 16 10.33 -20.17 9.23
CA LEU A 16 9.05 -19.62 9.69
C LEU A 16 9.31 -18.75 10.93
N PRO A 17 9.16 -17.41 10.85
CA PRO A 17 9.41 -16.53 12.00
C PRO A 17 8.36 -16.78 13.07
N ALA A 18 8.59 -16.37 14.31
CA ALA A 18 7.59 -16.49 15.38
C ALA A 18 6.29 -15.77 15.03
N LYS A 19 5.15 -16.26 15.55
CA LYS A 19 3.85 -15.57 15.38
C LYS A 19 3.96 -14.17 15.97
N ARG A 20 3.57 -13.15 15.21
CA ARG A 20 3.59 -11.75 15.65
C ARG A 20 2.29 -11.43 16.37
N SER A 21 2.38 -10.77 17.53
CA SER A 21 1.23 -10.11 18.14
C SER A 21 1.05 -8.73 17.51
N VAL A 22 -0.19 -8.39 17.12
CA VAL A 22 -0.49 -7.06 16.61
C VAL A 22 -0.72 -6.12 17.81
N PRO A 23 -0.04 -4.96 17.89
CA PRO A 23 -0.26 -4.01 18.97
C PRO A 23 -1.73 -3.56 19.04
N GLY A 24 -2.28 -3.39 20.25
CA GLY A 24 -3.67 -2.96 20.44
C GLY A 24 -3.90 -1.45 20.24
N ASP A 25 -2.85 -0.64 20.38
CA ASP A 25 -2.91 0.83 20.42
C ASP A 25 -2.56 1.51 19.08
N VAL A 26 -2.76 0.80 17.97
CA VAL A 26 -2.53 1.33 16.62
C VAL A 26 -3.86 1.59 15.91
N ASN A 27 -3.90 2.63 15.06
CA ASN A 27 -5.07 2.95 14.26
C ASN A 27 -5.32 1.86 13.20
N ARG A 28 -6.19 0.89 13.51
CA ARG A 28 -6.50 -0.24 12.63
C ARG A 28 -7.51 0.12 11.55
N ALA A 29 -7.37 -0.50 10.38
CA ALA A 29 -8.42 -0.45 9.37
C ALA A 29 -9.70 -1.14 9.88
N PRO A 30 -10.89 -0.63 9.51
CA PRO A 30 -12.15 -1.28 9.87
C PRO A 30 -12.24 -2.67 9.25
N LYS A 31 -12.93 -3.59 9.95
CA LYS A 31 -13.21 -4.94 9.44
C LYS A 31 -13.91 -4.87 8.08
N ARG A 32 -13.42 -5.65 7.11
CA ARG A 32 -14.01 -5.72 5.76
C ARG A 32 -15.21 -6.66 5.72
N LYS A 33 -16.06 -6.45 4.71
CA LYS A 33 -17.26 -7.24 4.45
C LYS A 33 -16.87 -8.71 4.27
N ASP A 34 -17.50 -9.60 5.04
CA ASP A 34 -17.36 -11.05 4.83
C ASP A 34 -18.23 -11.47 3.63
N ILE A 35 -17.66 -11.36 2.43
CA ILE A 35 -18.35 -11.57 1.15
C ILE A 35 -18.04 -12.92 0.50
N LEU A 36 -17.00 -13.62 0.97
CA LEU A 36 -16.53 -14.85 0.34
C LEU A 36 -17.39 -16.06 0.74
N SER A 37 -17.76 -16.88 -0.24
CA SER A 37 -18.30 -18.22 0.00
C SER A 37 -17.25 -19.16 0.61
N ALA A 38 -17.66 -20.31 1.15
CA ALA A 38 -16.72 -21.30 1.71
C ALA A 38 -15.64 -21.75 0.70
N LYS A 39 -16.02 -21.94 -0.57
CA LYS A 39 -15.09 -22.28 -1.66
C LYS A 39 -14.10 -21.15 -1.92
N GLU A 40 -14.58 -19.91 -1.92
CA GLU A 40 -13.73 -18.73 -2.14
C GLU A 40 -12.82 -18.44 -0.95
N LYS A 41 -13.25 -18.71 0.30
CA LYS A 41 -12.38 -18.64 1.47
C LYS A 41 -11.23 -19.64 1.35
N LYS A 42 -11.50 -20.87 0.90
CA LYS A 42 -10.44 -21.85 0.61
C LYS A 42 -9.48 -21.33 -0.48
N LEU A 43 -10.01 -20.77 -1.56
CA LEU A 43 -9.20 -20.17 -2.63
C LEU A 43 -8.37 -18.98 -2.14
N ALA A 44 -8.89 -18.13 -1.25
CA ALA A 44 -8.15 -17.03 -0.65
C ALA A 44 -6.94 -17.54 0.14
N LEU A 45 -7.10 -18.64 0.89
CA LEU A 45 -6.00 -19.29 1.60
C LEU A 45 -4.98 -19.87 0.63
N GLU A 46 -5.41 -20.60 -0.40
CA GLU A 46 -4.51 -21.13 -1.45
C GLU A 46 -3.71 -20.01 -2.13
N ASN A 47 -4.39 -18.89 -2.46
CA ASN A 47 -3.76 -17.70 -3.03
C ASN A 47 -2.76 -17.03 -2.08
N ALA A 48 -3.04 -17.02 -0.77
CA ALA A 48 -2.12 -16.49 0.23
C ALA A 48 -0.91 -17.40 0.44
N LEU A 49 -1.12 -18.72 0.41
CA LEU A 49 -0.07 -19.72 0.63
C LEU A 49 0.91 -19.83 -0.54
N ARG A 50 0.56 -19.33 -1.73
CA ARG A 50 1.45 -19.35 -2.92
C ARG A 50 2.81 -18.67 -2.72
N TYR A 51 2.92 -17.77 -1.74
CA TYR A 51 4.17 -17.08 -1.42
C TYR A 51 5.12 -17.92 -0.57
N PHE A 52 4.64 -19.00 0.06
CA PHE A 52 5.35 -19.71 1.10
C PHE A 52 5.61 -21.18 0.71
N PRO A 53 6.69 -21.78 1.23
CA PRO A 53 7.00 -23.18 0.96
C PRO A 53 5.96 -24.11 1.61
N ALA A 54 5.78 -25.29 1.02
CA ALA A 54 4.70 -26.22 1.36
C ALA A 54 4.76 -26.69 2.83
N GLU A 55 5.96 -26.81 3.40
CA GLU A 55 6.14 -27.17 4.82
C GLU A 55 5.51 -26.19 5.80
N TRP A 56 5.23 -24.94 5.40
CA TRP A 56 4.61 -23.95 6.28
C TRP A 56 3.09 -23.87 6.10
N HIS A 57 2.54 -24.56 5.09
CA HIS A 57 1.15 -24.38 4.69
C HIS A 57 0.17 -24.77 5.80
N GLU A 58 0.46 -25.80 6.58
CA GLU A 58 -0.41 -26.21 7.68
C GLU A 58 -0.55 -25.09 8.74
N ALA A 59 0.58 -24.58 9.24
CA ALA A 59 0.58 -23.51 10.24
C ALA A 59 0.01 -22.19 9.69
N LEU A 60 0.40 -21.80 8.48
CA LEU A 60 -0.02 -20.55 7.86
C LEU A 60 -1.48 -20.59 7.40
N ALA A 61 -2.02 -21.74 6.97
CA ALA A 61 -3.43 -21.86 6.60
C ALA A 61 -4.34 -21.55 7.79
N THR A 62 -4.02 -22.06 8.98
CA THR A 62 -4.77 -21.76 10.20
C THR A 62 -4.70 -20.28 10.54
N GLU A 63 -3.50 -19.69 10.51
CA GLU A 63 -3.31 -18.28 10.84
C GLU A 63 -3.98 -17.33 9.83
N PHE A 64 -3.85 -17.60 8.53
CA PHE A 64 -4.49 -16.78 7.50
C PHE A 64 -6.01 -16.93 7.53
N LEU A 65 -6.54 -18.07 7.95
CA LEU A 65 -7.97 -18.22 8.17
C LEU A 65 -8.46 -17.41 9.39
N GLU A 66 -7.65 -17.32 10.45
CA GLU A 66 -7.93 -16.42 11.59
C GLU A 66 -7.95 -14.96 11.13
N GLU A 67 -6.92 -14.50 10.41
CA GLU A 67 -6.87 -13.13 9.88
C GLU A 67 -8.09 -12.83 8.98
N LEU A 68 -8.42 -13.75 8.07
CA LEU A 68 -9.57 -13.58 7.18
C LEU A 68 -10.89 -13.45 7.95
N LYS A 69 -11.08 -14.21 9.03
CA LYS A 69 -12.29 -14.12 9.88
C LYS A 69 -12.32 -12.84 10.69
N GLU A 70 -11.18 -12.42 11.23
CA GLU A 70 -11.08 -11.27 12.11
C GLU A 70 -11.20 -9.96 11.33
N PHE A 71 -10.41 -9.82 10.25
CA PHE A 71 -10.26 -8.57 9.51
C PHE A 71 -10.99 -8.54 8.16
N GLY A 72 -11.43 -9.70 7.65
CA GLY A 72 -11.95 -9.82 6.28
C GLY A 72 -10.86 -9.78 5.20
N ARG A 73 -9.59 -9.87 5.62
CA ARG A 73 -8.39 -9.81 4.78
C ARG A 73 -7.28 -10.65 5.40
N ILE A 74 -6.32 -11.07 4.56
CA ILE A 74 -5.11 -11.77 4.97
C ILE A 74 -3.94 -10.81 4.74
N TYR A 75 -3.49 -10.14 5.79
CA TYR A 75 -2.40 -9.17 5.75
C TYR A 75 -1.03 -9.82 5.98
N MET A 76 -1.02 -11.03 6.56
CA MET A 76 0.18 -11.80 6.88
C MET A 76 1.06 -11.08 7.91
N TYR A 77 0.47 -10.65 9.04
CA TYR A 77 1.15 -9.80 10.04
C TYR A 77 2.46 -10.39 10.56
N ARG A 78 2.55 -11.72 10.62
CA ARG A 78 3.77 -12.46 10.95
C ARG A 78 5.00 -11.99 10.17
N PHE A 79 4.81 -11.55 8.93
CA PHE A 79 5.89 -11.17 8.02
C PHE A 79 6.14 -9.67 7.95
N LYS A 80 5.45 -8.86 8.75
CA LYS A 80 5.79 -7.44 8.85
C LYS A 80 7.24 -7.28 9.32
N PRO A 81 8.07 -6.40 8.71
CA PRO A 81 9.44 -6.18 9.15
C PRO A 81 9.58 -5.67 10.58
N SER A 82 10.79 -5.76 11.12
CA SER A 82 11.10 -5.33 12.50
C SER A 82 11.65 -3.90 12.60
N TYR A 83 12.21 -3.37 11.51
CA TYR A 83 12.69 -1.99 11.45
C TYR A 83 11.55 -0.96 11.43
N ASP A 84 11.89 0.25 11.85
CA ASP A 84 10.96 1.38 11.81
C ASP A 84 10.55 1.71 10.38
N MET A 85 9.26 1.84 10.13
CA MET A 85 8.75 2.13 8.79
C MET A 85 8.77 3.64 8.57
N HIS A 86 9.74 4.11 7.79
CA HIS A 86 9.86 5.52 7.38
C HIS A 86 10.82 5.64 6.19
N ALA A 87 10.74 6.75 5.45
CA ALA A 87 11.71 7.08 4.42
C ALA A 87 13.10 7.36 5.03
N ARG A 88 14.15 6.85 4.38
CA ARG A 88 15.56 7.02 4.78
C ARG A 88 16.35 7.77 3.70
N PRO A 89 17.56 8.28 4.01
CA PRO A 89 18.51 8.67 3.00
C PRO A 89 18.67 7.59 1.92
N ILE A 90 18.82 8.00 0.66
CA ILE A 90 18.80 7.07 -0.48
C ILE A 90 19.95 6.05 -0.41
N GLU A 91 21.07 6.46 0.15
CA GLU A 91 22.30 5.68 0.37
C GLU A 91 22.15 4.56 1.42
N ASP A 92 21.13 4.63 2.29
CA ASP A 92 20.88 3.58 3.28
C ASP A 92 20.27 2.32 2.66
N TYR A 93 19.59 2.47 1.52
CA TYR A 93 18.93 1.37 0.83
C TYR A 93 19.93 0.48 0.10
N PRO A 94 19.92 -0.84 0.33
CA PRO A 94 20.80 -1.76 -0.39
C PRO A 94 20.26 -1.96 -1.79
N CYS A 95 20.80 -1.26 -2.78
CA CYS A 95 20.35 -1.39 -4.17
C CYS A 95 21.53 -1.39 -5.14
N LYS A 96 21.31 -1.95 -6.34
CA LYS A 96 22.27 -1.80 -7.45
C LYS A 96 22.01 -0.55 -8.31
N THR A 97 20.82 0.05 -8.22
CA THR A 97 20.44 1.22 -9.03
C THR A 97 19.81 2.32 -8.18
N PRO A 98 20.17 3.61 -8.38
CA PRO A 98 19.58 4.72 -7.64
C PRO A 98 18.05 4.80 -7.79
N GLY A 99 17.54 4.48 -8.98
CA GLY A 99 16.10 4.47 -9.25
C GLY A 99 15.34 3.47 -8.37
N ALA A 100 15.92 2.30 -8.10
CA ALA A 100 15.30 1.33 -7.21
C ALA A 100 15.32 1.78 -5.74
N ALA A 101 16.42 2.40 -5.28
CA ALA A 101 16.45 3.00 -3.93
C ALA A 101 15.41 4.11 -3.75
N ALA A 102 15.26 4.99 -4.73
CA ALA A 102 14.23 6.03 -4.69
C ALA A 102 12.82 5.43 -4.57
N ILE A 103 12.54 4.33 -5.27
CA ILE A 103 11.23 3.65 -5.18
C ILE A 103 11.05 2.99 -3.80
N MET A 104 12.08 2.32 -3.27
CA MET A 104 12.04 1.75 -1.91
C MET A 104 11.78 2.83 -0.85
N LEU A 105 12.42 3.99 -0.97
CA LEU A 105 12.19 5.16 -0.12
C LEU A 105 10.72 5.58 -0.16
N MET A 106 10.17 5.75 -1.36
CA MET A 106 8.80 6.22 -1.51
C MET A 106 7.76 5.18 -1.04
N ILE A 107 8.03 3.89 -1.21
CA ILE A 107 7.21 2.81 -0.65
C ILE A 107 7.17 2.93 0.88
N GLN A 108 8.32 3.10 1.54
CA GLN A 108 8.38 3.23 2.99
C GLN A 108 7.73 4.52 3.48
N ASN A 109 7.85 5.62 2.74
CA ASN A 109 7.12 6.86 3.03
C ASN A 109 5.60 6.64 3.04
N ASN A 110 5.06 5.91 2.06
CA ASN A 110 3.64 5.60 1.98
C ASN A 110 3.14 4.70 3.13
N LEU A 111 4.04 3.97 3.80
CA LEU A 111 3.74 3.07 4.92
C LEU A 111 4.19 3.64 6.27
N ASP A 112 4.77 4.83 6.30
CA ASP A 112 5.23 5.49 7.51
C ASP A 112 4.03 5.76 8.44
N PRO A 113 4.06 5.37 9.73
CA PRO A 113 2.98 5.64 10.68
C PRO A 113 2.62 7.12 10.82
N ALA A 114 3.51 8.05 10.51
CA ALA A 114 3.24 9.49 10.49
C ALA A 114 2.51 9.95 9.21
N VAL A 115 2.45 9.10 8.17
CA VAL A 115 1.89 9.41 6.85
C VAL A 115 0.65 8.55 6.54
N ALA A 116 0.74 7.25 6.78
CA ALA A 116 -0.27 6.27 6.45
C ALA A 116 -1.43 6.27 7.45
N GLN A 117 -2.66 6.16 6.94
CA GLN A 117 -3.86 6.09 7.75
C GLN A 117 -3.92 4.81 8.61
N HIS A 118 -3.61 3.65 8.02
CA HIS A 118 -3.58 2.36 8.69
C HIS A 118 -2.31 1.59 8.27
N PRO A 119 -1.14 1.91 8.84
CA PRO A 119 0.16 1.40 8.39
C PRO A 119 0.30 -0.13 8.54
N GLU A 120 -0.29 -0.72 9.57
CA GLU A 120 -0.25 -2.17 9.80
C GLU A 120 -0.99 -2.96 8.72
N GLU A 121 -2.06 -2.38 8.17
CA GLU A 121 -2.86 -2.92 7.06
C GLU A 121 -2.40 -2.42 5.68
N LEU A 122 -1.23 -1.77 5.61
CA LEU A 122 -0.63 -1.25 4.38
C LEU A 122 -1.49 -0.22 3.63
N ILE A 123 -2.39 0.48 4.35
CA ILE A 123 -3.31 1.47 3.79
C ILE A 123 -2.78 2.88 4.08
N THR A 124 -2.50 3.62 3.02
CA THR A 124 -1.99 4.99 3.11
C THR A 124 -3.11 6.00 3.34
N TYR A 125 -4.19 5.96 2.55
CA TYR A 125 -5.32 6.90 2.73
C TYR A 125 -6.60 6.43 2.02
N GLY A 126 -7.68 7.21 2.16
CA GLY A 126 -8.96 6.91 1.52
C GLY A 126 -9.71 5.73 2.15
N GLY A 127 -9.30 5.29 3.35
CA GLY A 127 -9.89 4.17 4.07
C GLY A 127 -9.52 2.79 3.54
N ASN A 128 -9.20 2.63 2.26
CA ASN A 128 -8.78 1.36 1.64
C ASN A 128 -7.71 1.51 0.54
N GLY A 129 -7.17 2.70 0.32
CA GLY A 129 -6.09 2.96 -0.63
C GLY A 129 -4.78 2.35 -0.12
N ALA A 130 -4.45 1.17 -0.62
CA ALA A 130 -3.36 0.35 -0.14
C ALA A 130 -2.11 0.41 -1.03
N VAL A 131 -0.95 0.21 -0.40
CA VAL A 131 0.35 0.04 -1.06
C VAL A 131 0.49 -1.39 -1.58
N PHE A 132 0.19 -2.36 -0.71
CA PHE A 132 0.19 -3.80 -1.00
C PHE A 132 -1.00 -4.47 -0.33
N GLN A 133 -1.36 -5.68 -0.77
CA GLN A 133 -2.42 -6.48 -0.17
C GLN A 133 -1.97 -7.14 1.14
N ASN A 134 -0.67 -7.44 1.26
CA ASN A 134 -0.09 -8.14 2.41
C ASN A 134 1.42 -7.91 2.53
N TRP A 135 1.98 -8.28 3.67
CA TRP A 135 3.39 -8.08 3.98
C TRP A 135 4.35 -8.94 3.14
N ALA A 136 3.91 -10.11 2.64
CA ALA A 136 4.75 -10.91 1.73
C ALA A 136 5.05 -10.17 0.42
N GLN A 137 4.05 -9.48 -0.13
CA GLN A 137 4.21 -8.64 -1.32
C GLN A 137 5.19 -7.48 -1.08
N TYR A 138 5.11 -6.83 0.08
CA TYR A 138 6.08 -5.81 0.48
C TYR A 138 7.50 -6.40 0.49
N LEU A 139 7.73 -7.50 1.22
CA LEU A 139 9.05 -8.11 1.36
C LEU A 139 9.67 -8.49 0.02
N LEU A 140 8.90 -9.16 -0.84
CA LEU A 140 9.37 -9.55 -2.18
C LEU A 140 9.65 -8.34 -3.07
N THR A 141 8.82 -7.30 -3.00
CA THR A 141 9.05 -6.06 -3.76
C THR A 141 10.35 -5.39 -3.34
N MET A 142 10.60 -5.27 -2.03
CA MET A 142 11.84 -4.69 -1.50
C MET A 142 13.06 -5.54 -1.91
N LYS A 143 12.96 -6.86 -1.85
CA LYS A 143 14.01 -7.77 -2.37
C LYS A 143 14.28 -7.53 -3.85
N TYR A 144 13.26 -7.52 -4.70
CA TYR A 144 13.46 -7.33 -6.13
C TYR A 144 14.07 -5.97 -6.46
N LEU A 145 13.60 -4.89 -5.80
CA LEU A 145 14.21 -3.56 -5.95
C LEU A 145 15.66 -3.52 -5.48
N SER A 146 16.02 -4.30 -4.45
CA SER A 146 17.39 -4.36 -3.96
C SER A 146 18.36 -5.01 -4.95
N GLU A 147 17.90 -6.00 -5.72
CA GLU A 147 18.76 -6.83 -6.58
C GLU A 147 18.68 -6.48 -8.07
N MET A 148 17.66 -5.72 -8.50
CA MET A 148 17.45 -5.40 -9.91
C MET A 148 18.57 -4.55 -10.51
N THR A 149 18.82 -4.74 -11.80
CA THR A 149 19.76 -3.93 -12.58
C THR A 149 19.04 -2.81 -13.35
N GLU A 150 19.80 -1.96 -14.04
CA GLU A 150 19.25 -0.91 -14.90
C GLU A 150 18.55 -1.47 -16.15
N GLU A 151 18.77 -2.75 -16.48
CA GLU A 151 18.20 -3.41 -17.66
C GLU A 151 17.03 -4.32 -17.27
N GLN A 152 16.40 -4.05 -16.13
CA GLN A 152 15.23 -4.76 -15.65
C GLN A 152 14.09 -3.81 -15.28
N THR A 153 12.86 -4.33 -15.42
CA THR A 153 11.62 -3.71 -14.95
C THR A 153 10.91 -4.69 -14.02
N LEU A 154 10.53 -4.23 -12.84
CA LEU A 154 9.66 -4.96 -11.93
C LEU A 154 8.20 -4.76 -12.33
N HIS A 155 7.49 -5.85 -12.56
CA HIS A 155 6.07 -5.80 -12.92
C HIS A 155 5.20 -6.05 -11.67
N MET A 156 4.35 -5.07 -11.33
CA MET A 156 3.46 -5.11 -10.18
C MET A 156 2.00 -5.30 -10.61
N TYR A 157 1.40 -6.39 -10.13
CA TYR A 157 0.03 -6.80 -10.41
C TYR A 157 -0.84 -6.56 -9.18
N SER A 158 -1.39 -5.35 -9.05
CA SER A 158 -2.20 -4.93 -7.90
C SER A 158 -1.53 -5.25 -6.56
N GLY A 159 -0.26 -4.89 -6.41
CA GLY A 159 0.55 -5.19 -5.24
C GLY A 159 1.35 -6.50 -5.33
N HIS A 160 0.93 -7.50 -6.12
CA HIS A 160 1.72 -8.71 -6.33
C HIS A 160 2.97 -8.42 -7.19
N PRO A 161 4.20 -8.64 -6.69
CA PRO A 161 5.40 -8.49 -7.51
C PRO A 161 5.56 -9.73 -8.40
N MET A 162 5.15 -9.62 -9.66
CA MET A 162 5.22 -10.73 -10.62
C MET A 162 6.66 -11.16 -10.90
N GLY A 163 7.59 -10.20 -10.87
CA GLY A 163 9.02 -10.46 -11.00
C GLY A 163 9.75 -9.39 -11.80
N LEU A 164 11.06 -9.60 -11.94
CA LEU A 164 11.96 -8.78 -12.74
C LEU A 164 12.06 -9.33 -14.16
N PHE A 165 11.77 -8.49 -15.15
CA PHE A 165 11.83 -8.83 -16.57
C PHE A 165 12.91 -8.00 -17.27
N PRO A 166 13.64 -8.56 -18.26
CA PRO A 166 14.58 -7.80 -19.07
C PRO A 166 13.92 -6.60 -19.75
N SER A 167 14.63 -5.48 -19.81
CA SER A 167 14.19 -4.19 -20.37
C SER A 167 15.40 -3.34 -20.80
N SER A 168 15.19 -2.09 -21.22
CA SER A 168 16.28 -1.14 -21.52
C SER A 168 16.55 -0.21 -20.34
N LYS A 169 17.70 0.49 -20.36
CA LYS A 169 18.09 1.45 -19.32
C LYS A 169 17.10 2.61 -19.19
N GLU A 170 16.49 3.00 -20.30
CA GLU A 170 15.49 4.08 -20.40
C GLU A 170 14.08 3.63 -20.02
N ALA A 171 13.84 2.32 -19.88
CA ALA A 171 12.56 1.80 -19.46
C ALA A 171 12.25 2.18 -17.99
N PRO A 172 10.97 2.18 -17.59
CA PRO A 172 10.61 2.31 -16.18
C PRO A 172 11.24 1.18 -15.35
N ARG A 173 11.73 1.50 -14.15
CA ARG A 173 12.19 0.46 -13.21
C ARG A 173 11.03 -0.36 -12.64
N VAL A 174 9.84 0.22 -12.56
CA VAL A 174 8.63 -0.46 -12.09
C VAL A 174 7.44 -0.06 -12.96
N VAL A 175 6.63 -1.05 -13.35
CA VAL A 175 5.30 -0.84 -13.95
C VAL A 175 4.26 -1.33 -12.96
N VAL A 176 3.36 -0.43 -12.54
CA VAL A 176 2.35 -0.73 -11.52
C VAL A 176 0.95 -0.66 -12.08
N THR A 177 0.19 -1.72 -11.85
CA THR A 177 -1.27 -1.75 -12.05
C THR A 177 -1.93 -1.96 -10.69
N ASN A 178 -3.07 -1.31 -10.45
CA ASN A 178 -3.87 -1.48 -9.24
C ASN A 178 -5.35 -1.48 -9.60
N GLY A 179 -6.07 -2.55 -9.24
CA GLY A 179 -7.53 -2.57 -9.41
C GLY A 179 -7.97 -2.66 -10.87
N MET A 180 -7.09 -3.08 -11.78
CA MET A 180 -7.46 -3.27 -13.20
C MET A 180 -8.38 -4.47 -13.33
N MET A 181 -9.61 -4.22 -13.80
CA MET A 181 -10.67 -5.22 -13.90
C MET A 181 -11.26 -5.26 -15.30
N ILE A 182 -11.80 -6.41 -15.67
CA ILE A 182 -12.72 -6.49 -16.83
C ILE A 182 -13.97 -5.67 -16.46
N PRO A 183 -14.45 -4.74 -17.32
CA PRO A 183 -15.47 -3.76 -16.94
C PRO A 183 -16.75 -4.35 -16.32
N ASN A 184 -17.21 -5.51 -16.81
CA ASN A 184 -18.41 -6.20 -16.31
C ASN A 184 -18.25 -6.77 -14.89
N TYR A 185 -17.03 -6.77 -14.33
CA TYR A 185 -16.69 -7.31 -13.02
C TYR A 185 -15.97 -6.26 -12.15
N SER A 186 -16.34 -4.99 -12.32
CA SER A 186 -15.71 -3.85 -11.64
C SER A 186 -16.67 -3.14 -10.68
N GLN A 187 -17.72 -3.81 -10.20
CA GLN A 187 -18.62 -3.24 -9.19
C GLN A 187 -17.97 -3.26 -7.80
N PRO A 188 -18.47 -2.46 -6.84
CA PRO A 188 -17.90 -2.39 -5.49
C PRO A 188 -17.78 -3.77 -4.79
N ASP A 189 -18.80 -4.62 -4.91
CA ASP A 189 -18.79 -5.97 -4.32
C ASP A 189 -17.83 -6.92 -5.05
N ASP A 190 -17.63 -6.76 -6.37
CA ASP A 190 -16.60 -7.50 -7.10
C ASP A 190 -15.22 -7.15 -6.53
N TRP A 191 -14.95 -5.85 -6.35
CA TRP A 191 -13.68 -5.38 -5.81
C TRP A 191 -13.44 -5.90 -4.39
N GLU A 192 -14.44 -5.84 -3.51
CA GLU A 192 -14.32 -6.36 -2.15
C GLU A 192 -14.00 -7.86 -2.12
N LYS A 193 -14.66 -8.64 -2.98
CA LYS A 193 -14.42 -10.07 -3.15
C LYS A 193 -13.02 -10.35 -3.68
N PHE A 194 -12.63 -9.73 -4.78
CA PHE A 194 -11.34 -10.01 -5.43
C PHE A 194 -10.15 -9.53 -4.59
N ASN A 195 -10.33 -8.49 -3.78
CA ASN A 195 -9.32 -8.07 -2.82
C ASN A 195 -9.20 -9.08 -1.67
N ALA A 196 -10.32 -9.57 -1.11
CA ALA A 196 -10.29 -10.66 -0.12
C ALA A 196 -9.63 -11.95 -0.65
N LEU A 197 -9.79 -12.24 -1.95
CA LEU A 197 -9.16 -13.37 -2.63
C LEU A 197 -7.65 -13.20 -2.86
N GLY A 198 -7.08 -12.01 -2.64
CA GLY A 198 -5.65 -11.78 -2.86
C GLY A 198 -5.27 -11.60 -4.35
N VAL A 199 -6.21 -11.18 -5.20
CA VAL A 199 -6.01 -11.03 -6.65
C VAL A 199 -6.12 -9.59 -7.16
N THR A 200 -6.54 -8.64 -6.32
CA THR A 200 -6.56 -7.22 -6.68
C THR A 200 -6.48 -6.31 -5.44
N GLN A 201 -6.22 -5.03 -5.64
CA GLN A 201 -6.26 -4.02 -4.59
C GLN A 201 -6.74 -2.68 -5.14
N TYR A 202 -7.11 -1.76 -4.25
CA TYR A 202 -7.37 -0.37 -4.60
C TYR A 202 -6.14 0.43 -4.21
N GLY A 203 -5.37 0.87 -5.20
CA GLY A 203 -4.20 1.71 -4.97
C GLY A 203 -4.55 3.20 -4.88
N GLN A 204 -5.83 3.54 -5.05
CA GLN A 204 -6.30 4.89 -5.31
C GLN A 204 -5.38 5.64 -6.30
N MET A 205 -4.95 6.88 -6.02
CA MET A 205 -4.05 7.62 -6.90
C MET A 205 -2.58 7.40 -6.51
N THR A 206 -2.21 7.80 -5.30
CA THR A 206 -0.81 7.88 -4.85
C THR A 206 -0.42 6.82 -3.82
N ALA A 207 -1.38 6.04 -3.31
CA ALA A 207 -1.11 4.98 -2.34
C ALA A 207 -0.42 3.78 -3.02
N GLY A 208 -1.06 3.21 -4.03
CA GLY A 208 -0.54 2.07 -4.79
C GLY A 208 0.49 2.45 -5.87
N SER A 209 0.76 3.74 -6.08
CA SER A 209 1.82 4.21 -7.00
C SER A 209 3.05 4.77 -6.27
N TYR A 210 3.07 4.66 -4.93
CA TYR A 210 4.24 4.96 -4.10
C TYR A 210 4.66 6.44 -4.21
N MET A 211 3.73 7.37 -4.06
CA MET A 211 4.05 8.80 -4.15
C MET A 211 3.12 9.70 -3.33
N TYR A 212 2.56 9.20 -2.23
CA TYR A 212 1.77 10.02 -1.32
C TYR A 212 2.70 10.78 -0.38
N ILE A 213 2.47 12.08 -0.20
CA ILE A 213 3.36 12.99 0.55
C ILE A 213 2.65 13.71 1.69
N GLY A 214 1.60 13.09 2.24
CA GLY A 214 0.78 13.68 3.28
C GLY A 214 -0.26 14.67 2.76
N PRO A 215 -0.87 15.47 3.67
CA PRO A 215 -2.05 16.28 3.37
C PRO A 215 -1.76 17.55 2.57
N GLN A 216 -0.48 17.91 2.38
CA GLN A 216 -0.09 19.16 1.71
C GLN A 216 -0.67 19.32 0.30
N GLY A 217 -0.80 18.22 -0.46
CA GLY A 217 -1.37 18.24 -1.79
C GLY A 217 -2.84 18.66 -1.78
N ILE A 218 -3.62 18.19 -0.80
CA ILE A 218 -5.03 18.58 -0.65
C ILE A 218 -5.16 20.01 -0.14
N VAL A 219 -4.31 20.46 0.80
CA VAL A 219 -4.30 21.87 1.23
C VAL A 219 -4.07 22.80 0.05
N HIS A 220 -3.06 22.52 -0.78
CA HIS A 220 -2.80 23.31 -1.99
C HIS A 220 -3.98 23.25 -2.97
N GLY A 221 -4.51 22.06 -3.26
CA GLY A 221 -5.65 21.89 -4.14
C GLY A 221 -6.89 22.67 -3.69
N THR A 222 -7.27 22.55 -2.40
CA THR A 222 -8.40 23.28 -1.82
C THR A 222 -8.17 24.79 -1.85
N THR A 223 -6.94 25.26 -1.62
CA THR A 223 -6.59 26.69 -1.72
C THR A 223 -6.88 27.21 -3.13
N ILE A 224 -6.42 26.48 -4.16
CA ILE A 224 -6.70 26.82 -5.56
C ILE A 224 -8.21 26.79 -5.85
N THR A 225 -8.96 25.83 -5.31
CA THR A 225 -10.42 25.77 -5.46
C THR A 225 -11.11 26.99 -4.87
N VAL A 226 -10.81 27.37 -3.62
CA VAL A 226 -11.42 28.52 -2.95
C VAL A 226 -11.06 29.82 -3.67
N LEU A 227 -9.80 29.99 -4.07
CA LEU A 227 -9.35 31.17 -4.82
C LEU A 227 -10.06 31.31 -6.18
N ASN A 228 -10.26 30.20 -6.91
CA ASN A 228 -10.98 30.24 -8.18
C ASN A 228 -12.48 30.49 -7.97
N ALA A 229 -13.10 29.86 -6.97
CA ALA A 229 -14.49 30.12 -6.63
C ALA A 229 -14.72 31.61 -6.29
N ALA A 230 -13.81 32.21 -5.52
CA ALA A 230 -13.83 33.64 -5.22
C ALA A 230 -13.75 34.49 -6.49
N ARG A 231 -12.80 34.22 -7.39
CA ARG A 231 -12.67 34.94 -8.67
C ARG A 231 -13.91 34.82 -9.57
N MET A 232 -14.53 33.65 -9.61
CA MET A 232 -15.67 33.38 -10.49
C MET A 232 -16.99 33.95 -9.96
N LYS A 233 -17.14 34.08 -8.64
CA LYS A 233 -18.43 34.39 -7.99
C LYS A 233 -18.50 35.79 -7.39
N SER A 234 -17.46 36.60 -7.53
CA SER A 234 -17.45 37.94 -6.96
C SER A 234 -16.48 38.86 -7.70
N SER A 235 -16.64 40.17 -7.48
CA SER A 235 -15.65 41.17 -7.83
C SER A 235 -14.50 41.14 -6.80
N GLY A 236 -13.38 40.48 -7.12
CA GLY A 236 -12.17 40.49 -6.29
C GLY A 236 -11.71 39.13 -5.75
N GLY A 237 -10.70 39.14 -4.88
CA GLY A 237 -10.13 37.97 -4.21
C GLY A 237 -10.96 37.51 -3.00
N PRO A 238 -10.55 36.47 -2.25
CA PRO A 238 -11.33 35.89 -1.16
C PRO A 238 -11.50 36.82 0.07
N GLU A 239 -10.84 37.97 0.10
CA GLU A 239 -10.76 38.84 1.27
C GLU A 239 -12.14 39.32 1.74
N GLY A 240 -12.40 39.25 3.04
CA GLY A 240 -13.65 39.68 3.65
C GLY A 240 -14.85 38.76 3.40
N LYS A 241 -14.65 37.60 2.77
CA LYS A 241 -15.73 36.63 2.49
C LYS A 241 -15.77 35.53 3.53
N LEU A 242 -16.97 35.00 3.73
CA LEU A 242 -17.20 33.82 4.56
C LEU A 242 -17.31 32.56 3.68
N PHE A 243 -16.42 31.59 3.93
CA PHE A 243 -16.50 30.26 3.35
C PHE A 243 -17.18 29.29 4.33
N VAL A 244 -18.38 28.83 4.00
CA VAL A 244 -19.14 27.85 4.79
C VAL A 244 -18.98 26.47 4.17
N THR A 245 -18.53 25.50 4.96
CA THR A 245 -18.34 24.11 4.53
C THR A 245 -18.56 23.13 5.69
N ALA A 246 -18.46 21.82 5.42
CA ALA A 246 -18.60 20.75 6.41
C ALA A 246 -17.56 19.62 6.18
N GLY A 247 -17.36 18.83 7.23
CA GLY A 247 -16.45 17.67 7.24
C GLY A 247 -15.00 18.02 7.59
N LEU A 248 -14.42 17.27 8.53
CA LEU A 248 -13.02 17.38 8.96
C LEU A 248 -12.35 15.99 9.00
N GLY A 249 -12.54 15.20 7.94
CA GLY A 249 -11.88 13.92 7.73
C GLY A 249 -10.50 14.08 7.06
N GLY A 250 -9.90 12.99 6.59
CA GLY A 250 -8.51 13.01 6.06
C GLY A 250 -8.25 14.01 4.93
N MET A 251 -9.19 14.19 3.99
CA MET A 251 -9.08 15.22 2.94
C MET A 251 -9.76 16.54 3.33
N SER A 252 -10.96 16.47 3.91
CA SER A 252 -11.76 17.66 4.23
C SER A 252 -11.21 18.48 5.41
N GLY A 253 -10.33 17.90 6.23
CA GLY A 253 -9.57 18.62 7.27
C GLY A 253 -8.58 19.65 6.73
N ALA A 254 -8.30 19.66 5.41
CA ALA A 254 -7.49 20.69 4.77
C ALA A 254 -8.23 22.03 4.58
N GLN A 255 -9.57 22.01 4.59
CA GLN A 255 -10.40 23.18 4.28
C GLN A 255 -10.15 24.39 5.19
N PRO A 256 -10.01 24.25 6.53
CA PRO A 256 -9.77 25.39 7.41
C PRO A 256 -8.41 26.07 7.21
N LYS A 257 -7.44 25.36 6.62
CA LYS A 257 -6.12 25.93 6.30
C LYS A 257 -6.07 26.58 4.93
N ALA A 258 -7.05 26.26 4.07
CA ALA A 258 -7.10 26.68 2.68
C ALA A 258 -8.03 27.88 2.43
N GLY A 259 -9.07 28.04 3.24
CA GLY A 259 -9.95 29.21 3.24
C GLY A 259 -9.36 30.35 4.05
#